data_AF-A0A2V0PPR7-F1
#
_entry.id   AF-A0A2V0PPR7-F1
#
_cell.length_a   1.000
_cell.length_b   1.000
_cell.length_c   1.000
_cell.angle_alpha   90.00
_cell.angle_beta   90.00
_cell.angle_gamma   90.00
#
_symmetry.space_group_name_H-M   'P 1'
#
loop_
_entity.id
_entity.type
_entity.pdbx_description
1 polymer ?
#
loop_
_entity_poly.entity_id
_entity_poly.type
_entity_poly.pdbx_seq_one_letter_code
_entity_poly.pdbx_strand_id
1 'polypeptide(L)'
;MEGSMMVAAALHALAAVLRKRHPAGQTEARTAPVQAALRRALDDAGEAAPIGAALELLVPFMRGAKGPAAARLALQALADILETESPVRAREVLQSPQLLAALTACLRSSNPDTAVEATLALSRILYYEECAGEYLPSDPDAVELLAERMLGGSPREGLQAAGCSVSSPHTSMALVQEASCAVVNISARLVIGAAPRLEDAAIALLWASPGAAANGTTLLARWLIVERGRTRGGRRLAERGALAAGLAELFKRVAAALSDCNGDWADAAMRGFGLAGAAVQVLLATYGDGEVRQLAALLKALSSAVLAPRVLRAEHVLRAMRSTEVAEGIESALQKVSDAAERALECQWLQRREQQQQEGQQQQGRQQQRQQQQPTAAAVQAEDELVCIGRSQACAVCSKTCADGATLRGCRGCSHLTGVRYCSQACCEAHWAKRRHRRLCEMAQSCSDLLRLIHRMRSIQVEGEKTG
;
A
#
# COMPACT_ATOMS: atom_id res chain seq x y z
N MET A 1 -23.38 24.06 -26.63
CA MET A 1 -22.88 23.68 -27.97
C MET A 1 -21.61 24.42 -28.33
N GLU A 2 -21.54 25.73 -28.10
CA GLU A 2 -20.36 26.56 -28.42
C GLU A 2 -19.04 26.04 -27.81
N GLY A 3 -19.02 25.66 -26.53
CA GLY A 3 -17.84 25.10 -25.89
C GLY A 3 -17.31 23.80 -26.52
N SER A 4 -18.20 22.89 -26.92
CA SER A 4 -17.82 21.65 -27.61
C SER A 4 -17.13 21.92 -28.95
N MET A 5 -17.59 22.94 -29.68
CA MET A 5 -16.96 23.37 -30.93
C MET A 5 -15.57 23.97 -30.71
N MET A 6 -15.37 24.75 -29.64
CA MET A 6 -14.06 25.32 -29.30
C MET A 6 -13.03 24.25 -28.98
N VAL A 7 -13.39 23.26 -28.16
CA VAL A 7 -12.49 22.13 -27.83
C VAL A 7 -12.17 21.31 -29.08
N ALA A 8 -13.16 21.00 -29.91
CA ALA A 8 -12.94 20.30 -31.17
C ALA A 8 -12.00 21.07 -32.10
N ALA A 9 -12.18 22.39 -32.24
CA ALA A 9 -11.32 23.24 -33.06
C ALA A 9 -9.87 23.24 -32.53
N ALA A 10 -9.68 23.31 -31.22
CA ALA A 10 -8.35 23.24 -30.59
C ALA A 10 -7.67 21.87 -30.83
N LEU A 11 -8.41 20.76 -30.71
CA LEU A 11 -7.91 19.42 -31.01
C LEU A 11 -7.55 19.24 -32.50
N HIS A 12 -8.35 19.80 -33.41
CA HIS A 12 -8.02 19.83 -34.83
C HIS A 12 -6.76 20.63 -35.12
N ALA A 13 -6.59 21.78 -34.47
CA ALA A 13 -5.37 22.59 -34.58
C ALA A 13 -4.15 21.82 -34.06
N LEU A 14 -4.28 21.12 -32.92
CA LEU A 14 -3.22 20.28 -32.36
C LEU A 14 -2.83 19.16 -33.33
N ALA A 15 -3.83 18.42 -33.84
CA ALA A 15 -3.60 17.35 -34.82
C ALA A 15 -2.94 17.89 -36.11
N ALA A 16 -3.29 19.10 -36.55
CA ALA A 16 -2.66 19.73 -37.70
C ALA A 16 -1.18 20.07 -37.45
N VAL A 17 -0.82 20.54 -36.25
CA VAL A 17 0.58 20.77 -35.86
C VAL A 17 1.34 19.44 -35.76
N LEU A 18 0.78 18.42 -35.10
CA LEU A 18 1.43 17.12 -34.92
C LEU A 18 1.63 16.37 -36.25
N ARG A 19 0.78 16.59 -37.27
CA ARG A 19 0.96 15.99 -38.61
C ARG A 19 2.20 16.48 -39.34
N LYS A 20 2.58 17.74 -39.12
CA LYS A 20 3.73 18.37 -39.78
C LYS A 20 5.01 17.78 -39.20
N ARG A 21 5.95 17.43 -40.08
CA ARG A 21 7.28 16.96 -39.65
C ARG A 21 8.08 18.15 -39.16
N HIS A 22 8.39 18.15 -37.87
CA HIS A 22 9.24 19.15 -37.23
C HIS A 22 10.43 18.43 -36.57
N PRO A 23 11.61 19.08 -36.47
CA PRO A 23 12.67 18.61 -35.58
C PRO A 23 12.14 18.48 -34.15
N ALA A 24 12.61 17.49 -33.37
CA ALA A 24 12.05 17.14 -32.06
C ALA A 24 11.86 18.37 -31.13
N GLY A 25 12.86 19.25 -31.03
CA GLY A 25 12.79 20.45 -30.18
C GLY A 25 11.88 21.57 -30.71
N GLN A 26 11.50 21.55 -32.00
CA GLN A 26 10.57 22.54 -32.56
C GLN A 26 9.11 22.11 -32.44
N THR A 27 8.85 20.81 -32.33
CA THR A 27 7.48 20.29 -32.17
C THR A 27 6.85 20.84 -30.90
N GLU A 28 7.56 20.77 -29.77
CA GLU A 28 7.08 21.25 -28.46
C GLU A 28 6.79 22.74 -28.45
N ALA A 29 7.72 23.56 -28.95
CA ALA A 29 7.55 25.01 -29.03
C ALA A 29 6.33 25.41 -29.89
N ARG A 30 6.02 24.62 -30.92
CA ARG A 30 4.87 24.86 -31.81
C ARG A 30 3.56 24.33 -31.25
N THR A 31 3.58 23.27 -30.44
CA THR A 31 2.37 22.74 -29.79
C THR A 31 1.99 23.53 -28.54
N ALA A 32 2.94 24.12 -27.83
CA ALA A 32 2.68 24.91 -26.61
C ALA A 32 1.54 25.94 -26.74
N PRO A 33 1.50 26.83 -27.75
CA PRO A 33 0.39 27.79 -27.88
C PRO A 33 -0.96 27.11 -28.17
N VAL A 34 -0.94 25.96 -28.85
CA VAL A 34 -2.16 25.20 -29.18
C VAL A 34 -2.67 24.43 -27.97
N GLN A 35 -1.79 23.86 -27.14
CA GLN A 35 -2.14 23.27 -25.85
C GLN A 35 -2.72 24.33 -24.90
N ALA A 36 -2.13 25.52 -24.84
CA ALA A 36 -2.69 26.64 -24.06
C ALA A 36 -4.06 27.11 -24.58
N ALA A 37 -4.32 27.01 -25.88
CA ALA A 37 -5.65 27.25 -26.45
C ALA A 37 -6.64 26.13 -26.10
N LEU A 38 -6.19 24.87 -26.11
CA LEU A 38 -7.00 23.72 -25.70
C LEU A 38 -7.44 23.83 -24.24
N ARG A 39 -6.52 24.15 -23.32
CA ARG A 39 -6.85 24.34 -21.89
C ARG A 39 -7.89 25.43 -21.68
N ARG A 40 -7.69 26.61 -22.28
CA ARG A 40 -8.69 27.69 -22.24
C ARG A 40 -10.05 27.27 -22.81
N ALA A 41 -10.05 26.54 -23.93
CA ALA A 41 -11.29 26.02 -24.50
C ALA A 41 -11.98 25.00 -23.58
N LEU A 42 -11.23 24.19 -22.83
CA LEU A 42 -11.77 23.27 -21.82
C LEU A 42 -12.38 24.04 -20.65
N ASP A 43 -11.67 25.05 -20.14
CA ASP A 43 -12.14 25.93 -19.06
C ASP A 43 -13.45 26.65 -19.45
N ASP A 44 -13.50 27.21 -20.67
CA ASP A 44 -14.67 27.94 -21.19
C ASP A 44 -15.85 27.00 -21.49
N ALA A 45 -15.58 25.78 -21.97
CA ALA A 45 -16.63 24.84 -22.36
C ALA A 45 -17.32 24.17 -21.17
N GLY A 46 -16.62 24.07 -20.04
CA GLY A 46 -17.04 23.33 -18.88
C GLY A 46 -17.07 21.80 -19.11
N GLU A 47 -17.34 21.06 -18.04
CA GLU A 47 -17.22 19.60 -18.02
C GLU A 47 -18.32 18.88 -18.82
N ALA A 48 -19.47 19.53 -19.03
CA ALA A 48 -20.64 18.92 -19.68
C ALA A 48 -20.62 18.96 -21.22
N ALA A 49 -19.70 19.70 -21.84
CA ALA A 49 -19.66 19.86 -23.29
C ALA A 49 -19.06 18.62 -23.96
N PRO A 50 -19.78 17.80 -24.75
CA PRO A 50 -19.27 16.53 -25.27
C PRO A 50 -18.06 16.72 -26.21
N ILE A 51 -17.05 15.86 -26.10
CA ILE A 51 -15.82 15.91 -26.93
C ILE A 51 -15.45 14.56 -27.57
N GLY A 52 -16.16 13.48 -27.27
CA GLY A 52 -15.82 12.10 -27.65
C GLY A 52 -15.31 11.91 -29.08
N ALA A 53 -16.02 12.43 -30.10
CA ALA A 53 -15.59 12.29 -31.50
C ALA A 53 -14.28 13.03 -31.82
N ALA A 54 -14.00 14.14 -31.14
CA ALA A 54 -12.78 14.91 -31.33
C ALA A 54 -11.55 14.23 -30.68
N LEU A 55 -11.76 13.41 -29.63
CA LEU A 55 -10.67 12.67 -28.97
C LEU A 55 -9.99 11.66 -29.92
N GLU A 56 -10.75 11.09 -30.86
CA GLU A 56 -10.23 10.16 -31.88
C GLU A 56 -9.12 10.78 -32.75
N LEU A 57 -9.02 12.11 -32.81
CA LEU A 57 -7.95 12.80 -33.52
C LEU A 57 -6.57 12.54 -32.91
N LEU A 58 -6.48 12.14 -31.64
CA LEU A 58 -5.23 11.85 -30.93
C LEU A 58 -4.70 10.44 -31.22
N VAL A 59 -5.58 9.49 -31.54
CA VAL A 59 -5.27 8.05 -31.67
C VAL A 59 -4.12 7.76 -32.63
N PRO A 60 -4.05 8.33 -33.85
CA PRO A 60 -2.94 8.05 -34.76
C PRO A 60 -1.57 8.44 -34.20
N PHE A 61 -1.50 9.52 -33.41
CA PHE A 61 -0.24 10.00 -32.83
C PHE A 61 0.18 9.15 -31.63
N MET A 62 -0.78 8.75 -30.79
CA MET A 62 -0.54 7.81 -29.69
C MET A 62 -0.03 6.45 -30.21
N ARG A 63 -0.54 5.98 -31.34
CA ARG A 63 -0.04 4.77 -32.04
C ARG A 63 1.32 4.97 -32.75
N GLY A 64 1.94 6.14 -32.62
CA GLY A 64 3.30 6.39 -33.09
C GLY A 64 3.44 6.86 -34.54
N ALA A 65 2.36 7.29 -35.22
CA ALA A 65 2.41 7.70 -36.63
C ALA A 65 3.40 8.83 -36.96
N LYS A 66 3.90 9.55 -35.93
CA LYS A 66 4.85 10.66 -36.05
C LYS A 66 6.02 10.57 -35.04
N GLY A 67 6.26 9.37 -34.51
CA GLY A 67 7.32 9.12 -33.53
C GLY A 67 6.96 9.50 -32.09
N PRO A 68 7.89 9.29 -31.14
CA PRO A 68 7.64 9.35 -29.71
C PRO A 68 7.27 10.76 -29.21
N ALA A 69 7.86 11.82 -29.78
CA ALA A 69 7.54 13.19 -29.38
C ALA A 69 6.07 13.55 -29.66
N ALA A 70 5.52 13.12 -30.80
CA ALA A 70 4.12 13.35 -31.13
C ALA A 70 3.17 12.51 -30.27
N ALA A 71 3.56 11.26 -29.95
CA ALA A 71 2.82 10.43 -29.01
C ALA A 71 2.76 11.07 -27.62
N ARG A 72 3.91 11.54 -27.11
CA ARG A 72 4.02 12.26 -25.83
C ARG A 72 3.10 13.49 -25.78
N LEU A 73 3.13 14.34 -26.80
CA LEU A 73 2.29 15.55 -26.85
C LEU A 73 0.79 15.24 -26.98
N ALA A 74 0.44 14.16 -27.67
CA ALA A 74 -0.95 13.70 -27.75
C ALA A 74 -1.44 13.16 -26.39
N LEU A 75 -0.59 12.43 -25.66
CA LEU A 75 -0.88 11.95 -24.31
C LEU A 75 -0.99 13.10 -23.30
N GLN A 76 -0.12 14.11 -23.41
CA GLN A 76 -0.20 15.31 -22.57
C GLN A 76 -1.51 16.07 -22.81
N ALA A 77 -1.95 16.20 -24.07
CA ALA A 77 -3.26 16.79 -24.37
C ALA A 77 -4.42 15.94 -23.82
N LEU A 78 -4.30 14.61 -23.85
CA LEU A 78 -5.27 13.71 -23.21
C LEU A 78 -5.30 13.89 -21.69
N ALA A 79 -4.14 14.03 -21.05
CA ALA A 79 -4.05 14.29 -19.61
C ALA A 79 -4.67 15.65 -19.24
N ASP A 80 -4.41 16.70 -20.02
CA ASP A 80 -5.03 18.03 -19.84
C ASP A 80 -6.56 17.96 -19.94
N ILE A 81 -7.10 17.14 -20.86
CA ILE A 81 -8.56 16.93 -21.01
C ILE A 81 -9.15 16.20 -19.81
N LEU A 82 -8.38 15.30 -19.19
CA LEU A 82 -8.77 14.50 -18.04
C LEU A 82 -8.52 15.23 -16.70
N GLU A 83 -7.89 16.40 -16.73
CA GLU A 83 -7.68 17.24 -15.55
C GLU A 83 -8.97 18.01 -15.21
N THR A 84 -9.96 17.28 -14.72
CA THR A 84 -11.27 17.81 -14.32
C THR A 84 -11.62 17.45 -12.88
N GLU A 85 -12.67 18.06 -12.32
CA GLU A 85 -13.23 17.66 -11.02
C GLU A 85 -14.32 16.60 -11.17
N SER A 86 -14.88 16.45 -12.37
CA SER A 86 -15.93 15.48 -12.70
C SER A 86 -15.46 14.27 -13.52
N PRO A 87 -16.09 13.09 -13.33
CA PRO A 87 -15.80 11.85 -14.07
C PRO A 87 -16.26 11.85 -15.53
N VAL A 88 -16.98 12.88 -16.00
CA VAL A 88 -17.59 12.92 -17.34
C VAL A 88 -16.54 12.70 -18.44
N ARG A 89 -15.38 13.36 -18.37
CA ARG A 89 -14.31 13.23 -19.36
C ARG A 89 -13.67 11.85 -19.38
N ALA A 90 -13.42 11.30 -18.19
CA ALA A 90 -12.89 9.95 -18.05
C ALA A 90 -13.86 8.92 -18.68
N ARG A 91 -15.18 9.06 -18.45
CA ARG A 91 -16.18 8.20 -19.10
C ARG A 91 -16.21 8.33 -20.62
N GLU A 92 -16.11 9.54 -21.17
CA GLU A 92 -16.03 9.72 -22.63
C GLU A 92 -14.81 9.00 -23.22
N VAL A 93 -13.67 9.00 -22.53
CA VAL A 93 -12.47 8.24 -22.92
C VAL A 93 -12.73 6.73 -22.86
N LEU A 94 -13.39 6.24 -21.81
CA LEU A 94 -13.74 4.82 -21.67
C LEU A 94 -14.68 4.31 -22.75
N GLN A 95 -15.51 5.20 -23.31
CA GLN A 95 -16.41 4.87 -24.43
C GLN A 95 -15.71 4.78 -25.78
N SER A 96 -14.41 5.09 -25.88
CA SER A 96 -13.59 4.96 -27.10
C SER A 96 -12.64 3.75 -27.00
N PRO A 97 -12.98 2.59 -27.60
CA PRO A 97 -12.08 1.43 -27.61
C PRO A 97 -10.74 1.70 -28.30
N GLN A 98 -10.74 2.58 -29.30
CA GLN A 98 -9.54 2.91 -30.07
C GLN A 98 -8.55 3.72 -29.25
N LEU A 99 -9.05 4.65 -28.44
CA LEU A 99 -8.26 5.48 -27.54
C LEU A 99 -7.71 4.65 -26.38
N LEU A 100 -8.52 3.77 -25.78
CA LEU A 100 -8.05 2.85 -24.74
C LEU A 100 -6.95 1.92 -25.27
N ALA A 101 -7.15 1.29 -26.44
CA ALA A 101 -6.14 0.43 -27.04
C ALA A 101 -4.83 1.20 -27.33
N ALA A 102 -4.93 2.46 -27.76
CA ALA A 102 -3.76 3.30 -27.98
C ALA A 102 -3.09 3.69 -26.66
N LEU A 103 -3.85 4.02 -25.61
CA LEU A 103 -3.33 4.32 -24.29
C LEU A 103 -2.59 3.12 -23.70
N THR A 104 -3.16 1.91 -23.75
CA THR A 104 -2.49 0.71 -23.26
C THR A 104 -1.21 0.39 -24.04
N ALA A 105 -1.20 0.62 -25.37
CA ALA A 105 0.02 0.49 -26.15
C ALA A 105 1.10 1.50 -25.70
N CYS A 106 0.71 2.75 -25.38
CA CYS A 106 1.63 3.76 -24.86
C CYS A 106 2.17 3.41 -23.47
N LEU A 107 1.35 2.83 -22.58
CA LEU A 107 1.81 2.35 -21.27
C LEU A 107 2.91 1.28 -21.40
N ARG A 108 2.81 0.42 -22.43
CA ARG A 108 3.80 -0.62 -22.74
C ARG A 108 5.02 -0.09 -23.52
N SER A 109 5.08 1.21 -23.82
CA SER A 109 6.19 1.81 -24.55
C SER A 109 7.52 1.63 -23.81
N SER A 110 8.59 1.35 -24.54
CA SER A 110 9.96 1.37 -24.02
C SER A 110 10.51 2.80 -23.88
N ASN A 111 9.87 3.79 -24.50
CA ASN A 111 10.22 5.19 -24.31
C ASN A 111 9.65 5.69 -22.97
N PRO A 112 10.49 6.09 -22.00
CA PRO A 112 10.05 6.44 -20.66
C PRO A 112 9.13 7.65 -20.66
N ASP A 113 9.40 8.68 -21.47
CA ASP A 113 8.59 9.90 -21.50
C ASP A 113 7.16 9.62 -22.00
N THR A 114 7.03 8.75 -23.01
CA THR A 114 5.72 8.30 -23.51
C THR A 114 4.99 7.51 -22.43
N ALA A 115 5.68 6.61 -21.73
CA ALA A 115 5.09 5.83 -20.65
C ALA A 115 4.68 6.70 -19.45
N VAL A 116 5.42 7.76 -19.14
CA VAL A 116 5.09 8.74 -18.08
C VAL A 116 3.77 9.43 -18.41
N GLU A 117 3.64 10.04 -19.58
CA GLU A 117 2.40 10.75 -19.96
C GLU A 117 1.20 9.80 -20.07
N ALA A 118 1.42 8.56 -20.54
CA ALA A 118 0.37 7.55 -20.57
C ALA A 118 -0.07 7.15 -19.16
N THR A 119 0.87 7.04 -18.23
CA THR A 119 0.59 6.72 -16.83
C THR A 119 -0.14 7.88 -16.15
N LEU A 120 0.23 9.12 -16.45
CA LEU A 120 -0.46 10.31 -15.99
C LEU A 120 -1.91 10.38 -16.52
N ALA A 121 -2.13 10.16 -17.82
CA ALA A 121 -3.49 10.10 -18.37
C ALA A 121 -4.31 8.98 -17.71
N LEU A 122 -3.72 7.79 -17.53
CA LEU A 122 -4.37 6.69 -16.82
C LEU A 122 -4.68 7.05 -15.37
N SER A 123 -3.77 7.72 -14.64
CA SER A 123 -3.98 8.11 -13.24
C SER A 123 -5.19 9.03 -13.07
N ARG A 124 -5.47 9.90 -14.05
CA ARG A 124 -6.65 10.77 -14.08
C ARG A 124 -7.94 10.01 -14.37
N ILE A 125 -7.91 8.98 -15.22
CA ILE A 125 -9.07 8.08 -15.41
C ILE A 125 -9.37 7.32 -14.11
N LEU A 126 -8.31 6.77 -13.49
CA LEU A 126 -8.43 5.96 -12.28
C LEU A 126 -8.74 6.75 -11.02
N TYR A 127 -8.61 8.09 -11.06
CA TYR A 127 -8.96 8.98 -9.95
C TYR A 127 -10.41 8.82 -9.50
N TYR A 128 -11.31 8.52 -10.43
CA TYR A 128 -12.72 8.29 -10.15
C TYR A 128 -13.00 6.80 -9.95
N GLU A 129 -13.52 6.42 -8.79
CA GLU A 129 -13.76 5.01 -8.43
C GLU A 129 -14.66 4.28 -9.44
N GLU A 130 -15.68 4.97 -9.96
CA GLU A 130 -16.57 4.43 -11.00
C GLU A 130 -15.85 4.15 -12.32
N CYS A 131 -15.00 5.07 -12.78
CA CYS A 131 -14.20 4.89 -13.99
C CYS A 131 -13.13 3.80 -13.81
N ALA A 132 -12.52 3.72 -12.62
CA ALA A 132 -11.59 2.64 -12.29
C ALA A 132 -12.30 1.27 -12.30
N GLY A 133 -13.53 1.20 -11.79
CA GLY A 133 -14.36 -0.01 -11.81
C GLY A 133 -14.75 -0.47 -13.22
N GLU A 134 -14.86 0.45 -14.18
CA GLU A 134 -15.13 0.14 -15.60
C GLU A 134 -13.84 -0.22 -16.38
N TYR A 135 -12.74 0.51 -16.15
CA TYR A 135 -11.48 0.34 -16.87
C TYR A 135 -10.75 -0.96 -16.50
N LEU A 136 -10.53 -1.20 -15.20
CA LEU A 136 -9.64 -2.26 -14.75
C LEU A 136 -10.08 -3.68 -15.14
N PRO A 137 -11.39 -4.03 -15.12
CA PRO A 137 -11.84 -5.32 -15.64
C PRO A 137 -11.60 -5.49 -17.14
N SER A 138 -11.56 -4.38 -17.89
CA SER A 138 -11.35 -4.37 -19.34
C SER A 138 -9.87 -4.47 -19.72
N ASP A 139 -8.95 -4.09 -18.83
CA ASP A 139 -7.50 -4.14 -19.04
C ASP A 139 -6.78 -4.54 -17.72
N PRO A 140 -6.89 -5.82 -17.31
CA PRO A 140 -6.29 -6.28 -16.04
C PRO A 140 -4.77 -6.17 -16.02
N ASP A 141 -4.13 -6.22 -17.19
CA ASP A 141 -2.67 -6.08 -17.35
C ASP A 141 -2.18 -4.68 -16.99
N ALA A 142 -3.05 -3.66 -16.97
CA ALA A 142 -2.66 -2.30 -16.64
C ALA A 142 -2.09 -2.20 -15.21
N VAL A 143 -2.69 -2.91 -14.24
CA VAL A 143 -2.20 -2.90 -12.84
C VAL A 143 -0.84 -3.57 -12.74
N GLU A 144 -0.65 -4.70 -13.42
CA GLU A 144 0.63 -5.42 -13.46
C GLU A 144 1.73 -4.59 -14.10
N LEU A 145 1.40 -3.84 -15.16
CA LEU A 145 2.31 -2.92 -15.81
C LEU A 145 2.69 -1.74 -14.90
N LEU A 146 1.73 -1.15 -14.18
CA LEU A 146 2.01 -0.11 -13.19
C LEU A 146 2.92 -0.64 -12.08
N ALA A 147 2.65 -1.85 -11.57
CA ALA A 147 3.50 -2.52 -10.58
C ALA A 147 4.93 -2.76 -11.11
N GLU A 148 5.07 -3.15 -12.37
CA GLU A 148 6.38 -3.30 -13.01
C GLU A 148 7.13 -1.97 -13.12
N ARG A 149 6.44 -0.88 -13.49
CA ARG A 149 7.05 0.46 -13.53
C ARG A 149 7.49 0.93 -12.14
N MET A 150 6.70 0.67 -11.11
CA MET A 150 7.04 0.94 -9.72
C MET A 150 8.29 0.15 -9.29
N LEU A 151 8.35 -1.15 -9.60
CA LEU A 151 9.51 -2.00 -9.31
C LEU A 151 10.77 -1.53 -10.04
N GLY A 152 10.62 -1.04 -11.28
CA GLY A 152 11.73 -0.60 -12.11
C GLY A 152 12.52 0.60 -11.56
N GLY A 153 11.95 1.39 -10.64
CA GLY A 153 12.67 2.44 -9.91
C GLY A 153 12.83 2.17 -8.42
N SER A 154 12.51 0.96 -7.97
CA SER A 154 12.78 0.55 -6.60
C SER A 154 14.28 0.35 -6.39
N PRO A 155 14.83 0.76 -5.22
CA PRO A 155 16.23 0.51 -4.92
C PRO A 155 16.50 -0.99 -4.79
N ARG A 156 17.74 -1.38 -5.06
CA ARG A 156 18.16 -2.79 -5.07
C ARG A 156 17.89 -3.48 -3.73
N GLU A 157 18.12 -2.79 -2.63
CA GLU A 157 17.88 -3.28 -1.27
C GLU A 157 16.40 -3.59 -1.06
N GLY A 158 15.51 -2.70 -1.53
CA GLY A 158 14.06 -2.90 -1.48
C GLY A 158 13.62 -4.08 -2.34
N LEU A 159 14.16 -4.19 -3.56
CA LEU A 159 13.89 -5.33 -4.46
C LEU A 159 14.34 -6.66 -3.83
N GLN A 160 15.55 -6.71 -3.27
CA GLN A 160 16.06 -7.89 -2.57
C GLN A 160 15.21 -8.26 -1.36
N ALA A 161 14.81 -7.28 -0.56
CA ALA A 161 13.94 -7.51 0.59
C ALA A 161 12.56 -8.02 0.18
N ALA A 162 12.01 -7.51 -0.93
CA ALA A 162 10.77 -7.99 -1.52
C ALA A 162 10.93 -9.37 -2.22
N GLY A 163 12.15 -9.87 -2.42
CA GLY A 163 12.41 -11.12 -3.14
C GLY A 163 12.29 -10.99 -4.66
N CYS A 164 12.37 -9.77 -5.19
CA CYS A 164 12.29 -9.47 -6.61
C CYS A 164 13.67 -9.54 -7.28
N SER A 165 13.74 -10.19 -8.43
CA SER A 165 14.93 -10.26 -9.29
C SER A 165 14.71 -9.45 -10.57
N VAL A 166 14.67 -8.12 -10.43
CA VAL A 166 14.50 -7.24 -11.59
C VAL A 166 15.87 -6.89 -12.18
N SER A 167 16.01 -7.06 -13.49
CA SER A 167 17.19 -6.67 -14.25
C SER A 167 17.21 -5.15 -14.45
N SER A 168 18.02 -4.49 -13.62
CA SER A 168 18.47 -3.09 -13.71
C SER A 168 17.45 -1.97 -13.38
N PRO A 169 17.78 -1.06 -12.43
CA PRO A 169 16.95 0.09 -12.06
C PRO A 169 17.11 1.27 -13.02
N HIS A 170 16.79 1.10 -14.31
CA HIS A 170 16.89 2.18 -15.32
C HIS A 170 15.58 2.93 -15.56
N THR A 171 14.61 2.83 -14.65
CA THR A 171 13.31 3.48 -14.85
C THR A 171 13.36 4.92 -14.36
N SER A 172 12.82 5.83 -15.16
CA SER A 172 12.66 7.25 -14.80
C SER A 172 11.91 7.38 -13.47
N MET A 173 12.44 8.17 -12.52
CA MET A 173 11.75 8.44 -11.25
C MET A 173 10.40 9.12 -11.45
N ALA A 174 10.23 9.91 -12.51
CA ALA A 174 8.95 10.47 -12.89
C ALA A 174 7.93 9.35 -13.22
N LEU A 175 8.36 8.30 -13.92
CA LEU A 175 7.49 7.17 -14.25
C LEU A 175 7.08 6.39 -13.00
N VAL A 176 8.00 6.23 -12.06
CA VAL A 176 7.74 5.54 -10.77
C VAL A 176 6.76 6.35 -9.94
N GLN A 177 6.93 7.66 -9.90
CA GLN A 177 6.03 8.58 -9.23
C GLN A 177 4.63 8.52 -9.84
N GLU A 178 4.50 8.68 -11.16
CA GLU A 178 3.20 8.63 -11.81
C GLU A 178 2.54 7.26 -11.67
N ALA A 179 3.30 6.16 -11.76
CA ALA A 179 2.75 4.82 -11.54
C ALA A 179 2.27 4.65 -10.09
N SER A 180 3.01 5.18 -9.12
CA SER A 180 2.59 5.17 -7.71
C SER A 180 1.32 6.00 -7.51
N CYS A 181 1.22 7.18 -8.12
CA CYS A 181 0.02 8.02 -8.08
C CYS A 181 -1.19 7.33 -8.73
N ALA A 182 -1.00 6.74 -9.92
CA ALA A 182 -2.03 5.99 -10.63
C ALA A 182 -2.59 4.86 -9.77
N VAL A 183 -1.72 4.10 -9.12
CA VAL A 183 -2.15 2.99 -8.25
C VAL A 183 -2.86 3.49 -6.99
N VAL A 184 -2.44 4.60 -6.41
CA VAL A 184 -3.14 5.21 -5.26
C VAL A 184 -4.52 5.73 -5.64
N ASN A 185 -4.72 6.10 -6.89
CA ASN A 185 -6.05 6.48 -7.34
C ASN A 185 -6.97 5.26 -7.48
N ILE A 186 -6.41 4.05 -7.61
CA ILE A 186 -7.21 2.83 -7.63
C ILE A 186 -7.74 2.53 -6.23
N SER A 187 -9.08 2.42 -6.12
CA SER A 187 -9.74 1.94 -4.91
C SER A 187 -9.18 0.58 -4.51
N ALA A 188 -8.79 0.45 -3.24
CA ALA A 188 -8.25 -0.78 -2.67
C ALA A 188 -9.11 -2.01 -3.00
N ARG A 189 -10.44 -1.83 -3.04
CA ARG A 189 -11.41 -2.88 -3.38
C ARG A 189 -11.20 -3.49 -4.78
N LEU A 190 -10.76 -2.66 -5.73
CA LEU A 190 -10.46 -3.06 -7.11
C LEU A 190 -9.08 -3.73 -7.23
N VAL A 191 -8.15 -3.40 -6.32
CA VAL A 191 -6.77 -3.92 -6.32
C VAL A 191 -6.64 -5.32 -5.71
N ILE A 192 -7.45 -5.66 -4.70
CA ILE A 192 -7.29 -6.86 -3.85
C ILE A 192 -7.23 -8.18 -4.63
N GLY A 193 -7.84 -8.25 -5.83
CA GLY A 193 -7.81 -9.43 -6.69
C GLY A 193 -6.74 -9.43 -7.77
N ALA A 194 -6.14 -8.27 -8.10
CA ALA A 194 -5.63 -8.04 -9.46
C ALA A 194 -4.11 -8.19 -9.64
N ALA A 195 -3.26 -7.98 -8.62
CA ALA A 195 -1.80 -8.04 -8.85
C ALA A 195 -0.93 -8.30 -7.59
N PRO A 196 -0.46 -9.53 -7.35
CA PRO A 196 0.53 -9.83 -6.30
C PRO A 196 1.83 -9.02 -6.45
N ARG A 197 2.27 -8.73 -7.69
CA ARG A 197 3.48 -7.92 -7.94
C ARG A 197 3.34 -6.50 -7.41
N LEU A 198 2.12 -6.00 -7.25
CA LEU A 198 1.87 -4.69 -6.68
C LEU A 198 2.18 -4.64 -5.18
N GLU A 199 1.96 -5.75 -4.45
CA GLU A 199 2.37 -5.85 -3.06
C GLU A 199 3.91 -5.79 -2.93
N ASP A 200 4.60 -6.48 -3.83
CA ASP A 200 6.06 -6.47 -3.90
C ASP A 200 6.59 -5.08 -4.27
N ALA A 201 5.96 -4.41 -5.24
CA ALA A 201 6.28 -3.05 -5.64
C ALA A 201 6.10 -2.07 -4.48
N ALA A 202 4.97 -2.18 -3.77
CA ALA A 202 4.67 -1.33 -2.63
C ALA A 202 5.67 -1.55 -1.49
N ILE A 203 6.07 -2.80 -1.23
CA ILE A 203 7.11 -3.08 -0.25
C ILE A 203 8.44 -2.49 -0.71
N ALA A 204 8.90 -2.82 -1.92
CA ALA A 204 10.22 -2.42 -2.41
C ALA A 204 10.42 -0.89 -2.43
N LEU A 205 9.38 -0.13 -2.76
CA LEU A 205 9.42 1.33 -2.78
C LEU A 205 9.45 1.99 -1.40
N LEU A 206 9.21 1.28 -0.29
CA LEU A 206 9.44 1.81 1.07
C LEU A 206 10.91 2.16 1.32
N TRP A 207 11.83 1.56 0.57
CA TRP A 207 13.27 1.87 0.61
C TRP A 207 13.66 3.03 -0.31
N ALA A 208 12.76 3.52 -1.17
CA ALA A 208 13.07 4.63 -2.07
C ALA A 208 13.26 5.94 -1.29
N SER A 209 13.86 6.95 -1.92
CA SER A 209 13.86 8.31 -1.33
C SER A 209 12.42 8.79 -1.23
N PRO A 210 11.99 9.38 -0.12
CA PRO A 210 10.65 9.90 -0.02
C PRO A 210 10.46 11.09 -0.94
N GLY A 211 9.30 11.01 -1.58
CA GLY A 211 8.68 11.91 -2.53
C GLY A 211 7.27 11.38 -2.75
N ALA A 212 6.54 11.90 -3.74
CA ALA A 212 5.18 11.46 -4.03
C ALA A 212 5.06 9.93 -4.20
N ALA A 213 6.11 9.27 -4.74
CA ALA A 213 6.18 7.82 -4.86
C ALA A 213 6.11 7.08 -3.50
N ALA A 214 6.84 7.55 -2.47
CA ALA A 214 6.83 6.93 -1.15
C ALA A 214 5.50 7.16 -0.41
N ASN A 215 4.91 8.36 -0.57
CA ASN A 215 3.59 8.67 -0.01
C ASN A 215 2.53 7.77 -0.61
N GLY A 216 2.53 7.65 -1.94
CA GLY A 216 1.60 6.79 -2.65
C GLY A 216 1.79 5.31 -2.30
N THR A 217 3.03 4.86 -2.25
CA THR A 217 3.40 3.50 -1.84
C THR A 217 2.91 3.16 -0.44
N THR A 218 3.07 4.09 0.51
CA THR A 218 2.67 3.87 1.90
C THR A 218 1.15 3.82 2.05
N LEU A 219 0.43 4.65 1.29
CA LEU A 219 -1.03 4.59 1.18
C LEU A 219 -1.50 3.24 0.62
N LEU A 220 -0.91 2.83 -0.50
CA LEU A 220 -1.22 1.57 -1.17
C LEU A 220 -0.97 0.37 -0.26
N ALA A 221 0.22 0.26 0.34
CA ALA A 221 0.55 -0.80 1.28
C ALA A 221 -0.43 -0.81 2.45
N ARG A 222 -0.83 0.36 2.95
CA ARG A 222 -1.79 0.46 4.05
C ARG A 222 -3.15 -0.07 3.62
N TRP A 223 -3.64 0.32 2.45
CA TRP A 223 -4.90 -0.15 1.93
C TRP A 223 -4.90 -1.66 1.67
N LEU A 224 -3.84 -2.19 1.07
CA LEU A 224 -3.66 -3.63 0.89
C LEU A 224 -3.74 -4.36 2.23
N ILE A 225 -3.07 -3.86 3.28
CA ILE A 225 -3.13 -4.44 4.61
C ILE A 225 -4.52 -4.32 5.24
N VAL A 226 -5.18 -3.16 5.15
CA VAL A 226 -6.50 -2.95 5.77
C VAL A 226 -7.55 -3.85 5.13
N GLU A 227 -7.58 -3.88 3.80
CA GLU A 227 -8.59 -4.65 3.07
C GLU A 227 -8.28 -6.16 3.07
N ARG A 228 -7.03 -6.54 2.83
CA ARG A 228 -6.63 -7.96 2.85
C ARG A 228 -6.37 -8.49 4.24
N GLY A 229 -6.38 -7.66 5.28
CA GLY A 229 -5.92 -8.03 6.62
C GLY A 229 -6.62 -9.24 7.22
N ARG A 230 -7.87 -9.48 6.80
CA ARG A 230 -8.62 -10.67 7.23
C ARG A 230 -8.21 -11.93 6.45
N THR A 231 -7.71 -11.78 5.23
CA THR A 231 -7.25 -12.87 4.36
C THR A 231 -5.86 -13.36 4.74
N ARG A 232 -5.52 -14.58 4.31
CA ARG A 232 -4.15 -15.11 4.44
C ARG A 232 -3.12 -14.26 3.68
N GLY A 233 -3.54 -13.64 2.57
CA GLY A 233 -2.69 -12.73 1.79
C GLY A 233 -2.27 -11.51 2.60
N GLY A 234 -3.23 -10.79 3.19
CA GLY A 234 -2.93 -9.61 4.00
C GLY A 234 -2.16 -9.94 5.29
N ARG A 235 -2.41 -11.11 5.89
CA ARG A 235 -1.56 -11.63 6.98
C ARG A 235 -0.12 -11.79 6.53
N ARG A 236 0.11 -12.55 5.46
CA ARG A 236 1.47 -12.74 4.93
C ARG A 236 2.12 -11.39 4.63
N LEU A 237 1.39 -10.46 4.03
CA LEU A 237 1.89 -9.11 3.77
C LEU A 237 2.33 -8.37 5.04
N ALA A 238 1.51 -8.41 6.10
CA ALA A 238 1.83 -7.80 7.39
C ALA A 238 2.98 -8.51 8.13
N GLU A 239 3.11 -9.83 7.95
CA GLU A 239 4.18 -10.66 8.54
C GLU A 239 5.52 -10.56 7.82
N ARG A 240 5.56 -9.97 6.61
CA ARG A 240 6.79 -9.90 5.82
C ARG A 240 7.82 -9.06 6.57
N GLY A 241 8.95 -9.70 6.88
CA GLY A 241 10.13 -8.99 7.40
C GLY A 241 10.56 -7.84 6.48
N ALA A 242 10.26 -7.94 5.19
CA ALA A 242 10.42 -6.87 4.23
C ALA A 242 9.61 -5.62 4.61
N LEU A 243 8.31 -5.73 4.95
CA LEU A 243 7.52 -4.57 5.38
C LEU A 243 8.15 -3.86 6.59
N ALA A 244 8.61 -4.64 7.59
CA ALA A 244 9.28 -4.12 8.77
C ALA A 244 10.56 -3.36 8.41
N ALA A 245 11.41 -3.97 7.57
CA ALA A 245 12.67 -3.40 7.14
C ALA A 245 12.48 -2.15 6.26
N GLY A 246 11.46 -2.14 5.40
CA GLY A 246 11.12 -0.99 4.56
C GLY A 246 10.63 0.19 5.37
N LEU A 247 9.72 -0.05 6.32
CA LEU A 247 9.29 0.99 7.27
C LEU A 247 10.47 1.52 8.11
N ALA A 248 11.37 0.63 8.53
CA ALA A 248 12.55 1.04 9.29
C ALA A 248 13.47 1.95 8.47
N GLU A 249 13.72 1.60 7.22
CA GLU A 249 14.53 2.40 6.31
C GLU A 249 13.86 3.75 5.98
N LEU A 250 12.53 3.75 5.76
CA LEU A 250 11.75 4.98 5.58
C LEU A 250 11.96 5.94 6.77
N PHE A 251 11.76 5.47 8.00
CA PHE A 251 11.93 6.31 9.19
C PHE A 251 13.38 6.78 9.39
N LYS A 252 14.36 5.91 9.12
CA LYS A 252 15.77 6.28 9.16
C LYS A 252 16.08 7.43 8.20
N ARG A 253 15.53 7.38 6.98
CA ARG A 253 15.70 8.45 5.99
C ARG A 253 15.01 9.73 6.42
N VAL A 254 13.78 9.66 6.95
CA VAL A 254 13.07 10.82 7.52
C VAL A 254 13.92 11.52 8.57
N ALA A 255 14.56 10.75 9.43
CA ALA A 255 15.40 11.30 10.47
C ALA A 255 16.73 11.89 9.96
N ALA A 256 17.24 11.37 8.83
CA ALA A 256 18.44 11.87 8.19
C ALA A 256 18.18 13.09 7.29
N ALA A 257 16.91 13.40 6.98
CA ALA A 257 16.55 14.58 6.21
C ALA A 257 16.88 15.86 7.01
N LEU A 258 17.54 16.82 6.34
CA LEU A 258 17.90 18.11 6.93
C LEU A 258 16.63 18.92 7.30
N SER A 259 16.76 19.88 8.22
CA SER A 259 15.67 20.76 8.68
C SER A 259 14.98 21.56 7.58
N ASP A 260 15.65 21.73 6.43
CA ASP A 260 15.16 22.50 5.28
C ASP A 260 14.32 21.67 4.30
N CYS A 261 14.06 20.40 4.60
CA CYS A 261 13.32 19.52 3.71
C CYS A 261 11.79 19.75 3.79
N ASN A 262 11.16 19.76 2.61
CA ASN A 262 9.72 19.95 2.38
C ASN A 262 8.79 19.08 3.26
N GLY A 263 7.52 19.50 3.36
CA GLY A 263 6.45 18.78 4.06
C GLY A 263 6.26 17.31 3.66
N ASP A 264 6.81 16.89 2.53
CA ASP A 264 6.76 15.52 2.01
C ASP A 264 7.36 14.48 2.97
N TRP A 265 8.44 14.81 3.68
CA TRP A 265 9.07 13.89 4.64
C TRP A 265 8.22 13.67 5.88
N ALA A 266 7.59 14.75 6.36
CA ALA A 266 6.67 14.66 7.47
C ALA A 266 5.42 13.85 7.07
N ASP A 267 4.86 14.09 5.87
CA ASP A 267 3.73 13.32 5.35
C ASP A 267 4.09 11.82 5.18
N ALA A 268 5.27 11.52 4.65
CA ALA A 268 5.76 10.15 4.51
C ALA A 268 5.86 9.44 5.87
N ALA A 269 6.40 10.12 6.89
CA ALA A 269 6.48 9.58 8.25
C ALA A 269 5.08 9.32 8.84
N MET A 270 4.16 10.28 8.68
CA MET A 270 2.77 10.17 9.14
C MET A 270 2.04 9.00 8.50
N ARG A 271 2.18 8.84 7.18
CA ARG A 271 1.66 7.68 6.46
C ARG A 271 2.32 6.39 6.92
N GLY A 272 3.64 6.42 7.17
CA GLY A 272 4.42 5.29 7.67
C GLY A 272 3.91 4.78 9.02
N PHE A 273 3.64 5.69 9.96
CA PHE A 273 2.99 5.34 11.23
C PHE A 273 1.60 4.73 11.00
N GLY A 274 0.83 5.29 10.08
CA GLY A 274 -0.46 4.75 9.66
C GLY A 274 -0.40 3.33 9.11
N LEU A 275 0.62 3.02 8.30
CA LEU A 275 0.89 1.71 7.73
C LEU A 275 1.29 0.72 8.83
N ALA A 276 2.23 1.11 9.69
CA ALA A 276 2.64 0.34 10.86
C ALA A 276 1.44 -0.02 11.75
N GLY A 277 0.59 0.96 12.07
CA GLY A 277 -0.62 0.73 12.86
C GLY A 277 -1.58 -0.28 12.21
N ALA A 278 -1.79 -0.21 10.90
CA ALA A 278 -2.61 -1.16 10.17
C ALA A 278 -2.02 -2.58 10.22
N ALA A 279 -0.71 -2.73 10.00
CA ALA A 279 -0.02 -4.03 10.07
C ALA A 279 -0.16 -4.66 11.46
N VAL A 280 0.03 -3.86 12.51
CA VAL A 280 -0.12 -4.29 13.91
C VAL A 280 -1.55 -4.75 14.21
N GLN A 281 -2.57 -4.02 13.74
CA GLN A 281 -3.96 -4.43 13.91
C GLN A 281 -4.25 -5.77 13.24
N VAL A 282 -3.77 -5.98 12.02
CA VAL A 282 -3.94 -7.24 11.28
C VAL A 282 -3.31 -8.40 12.04
N LEU A 283 -2.05 -8.27 12.45
CA LEU A 283 -1.32 -9.31 13.18
C LEU A 283 -1.93 -9.61 14.56
N LEU A 284 -2.44 -8.58 15.25
CA LEU A 284 -3.14 -8.78 16.52
C LEU A 284 -4.49 -9.46 16.34
N ALA A 285 -5.15 -9.28 15.20
CA ALA A 285 -6.47 -9.85 14.93
C ALA A 285 -6.44 -11.36 14.60
N THR A 286 -5.29 -11.93 14.23
CA THR A 286 -5.26 -13.25 13.56
C THR A 286 -4.77 -14.43 14.38
N TYR A 287 -4.07 -14.14 15.48
CA TYR A 287 -3.56 -15.03 16.53
C TYR A 287 -3.40 -16.55 16.30
N GLY A 288 -2.11 -16.93 16.35
CA GLY A 288 -1.54 -18.20 16.84
C GLY A 288 -0.10 -17.99 17.38
N ASP A 289 0.50 -18.99 18.06
CA ASP A 289 1.84 -18.89 18.69
C ASP A 289 2.99 -18.52 17.72
N GLY A 290 2.84 -18.79 16.43
CA GLY A 290 3.81 -18.39 15.39
C GLY A 290 3.78 -16.89 15.08
N GLU A 291 2.59 -16.28 15.10
CA GLU A 291 2.35 -14.89 14.72
C GLU A 291 2.86 -13.91 15.80
N VAL A 292 2.90 -14.34 17.08
CA VAL A 292 3.47 -13.58 18.21
C VAL A 292 4.91 -13.12 17.92
N ARG A 293 5.70 -14.00 17.30
CA ARG A 293 7.11 -13.73 17.00
C ARG A 293 7.27 -12.69 15.89
N GLN A 294 6.50 -12.83 14.81
CA GLN A 294 6.55 -11.89 13.69
C GLN A 294 6.04 -10.53 14.13
N LEU A 295 4.96 -10.48 14.92
CA LEU A 295 4.47 -9.26 15.52
C LEU A 295 5.52 -8.63 16.45
N ALA A 296 6.13 -9.40 17.35
CA ALA A 296 7.17 -8.88 18.24
C ALA A 296 8.40 -8.38 17.44
N ALA A 297 8.83 -9.10 16.40
CA ALA A 297 9.93 -8.69 15.54
C ALA A 297 9.61 -7.40 14.76
N LEU A 298 8.41 -7.31 14.17
CA LEU A 298 7.92 -6.11 13.49
C LEU A 298 7.87 -4.92 14.46
N LEU A 299 7.22 -5.10 15.61
CA LEU A 299 7.09 -4.06 16.63
C LEU A 299 8.44 -3.59 17.15
N LYS A 300 9.38 -4.52 17.38
CA LYS A 300 10.75 -4.19 17.78
C LYS A 300 11.52 -3.46 16.69
N ALA A 301 11.40 -3.88 15.43
CA ALA A 301 12.04 -3.20 14.31
C ALA A 301 11.50 -1.78 14.13
N LEU A 302 10.17 -1.61 14.23
CA LEU A 302 9.51 -0.32 14.16
C LEU A 302 9.88 0.59 15.32
N SER A 303 9.84 0.09 16.57
CA SER A 303 10.25 0.87 17.74
C SER A 303 11.71 1.28 17.61
N SER A 304 12.60 0.35 17.25
CA SER A 304 14.02 0.66 17.05
C SER A 304 14.21 1.71 15.96
N ALA A 305 13.50 1.61 14.84
CA ALA A 305 13.66 2.55 13.73
C ALA A 305 13.15 3.95 14.06
N VAL A 306 12.07 4.06 14.84
CA VAL A 306 11.51 5.36 15.24
C VAL A 306 12.31 5.99 16.39
N LEU A 307 12.81 5.17 17.32
CA LEU A 307 13.55 5.62 18.50
C LEU A 307 15.04 5.90 18.19
N ALA A 308 15.69 5.07 17.35
CA ALA A 308 17.14 5.13 17.13
C ALA A 308 17.65 6.44 16.51
N PRO A 309 16.87 7.19 15.70
CA PRO A 309 17.36 8.46 15.18
C PRO A 309 16.56 9.69 15.64
N ARG A 310 15.85 9.63 16.79
CA ARG A 310 15.01 10.75 17.27
C ARG A 310 14.06 11.28 16.18
N VAL A 311 13.47 10.39 15.36
CA VAL A 311 12.56 10.75 14.24
C VAL A 311 11.42 11.65 14.73
N LEU A 312 10.88 11.33 15.91
CA LEU A 312 9.83 12.10 16.57
C LEU A 312 10.27 13.48 17.04
N ARG A 313 11.58 13.75 17.08
CA ARG A 313 12.16 15.07 17.44
C ARG A 313 12.67 15.83 16.22
N ALA A 314 12.56 15.26 15.02
CA ALA A 314 12.81 16.02 13.80
C ALA A 314 11.78 17.15 13.72
N GLU A 315 12.26 18.39 13.57
CA GLU A 315 11.44 19.59 13.70
C GLU A 315 10.22 19.58 12.77
N HIS A 316 10.38 19.08 11.55
CA HIS A 316 9.29 18.95 10.58
C HIS A 316 8.22 17.93 11.01
N VAL A 317 8.59 16.83 11.68
CA VAL A 317 7.63 15.85 12.21
C VAL A 317 6.89 16.45 13.41
N LEU A 318 7.60 17.14 14.32
CA LEU A 318 6.97 17.87 15.44
C LEU A 318 5.99 18.93 14.95
N ARG A 319 6.40 19.70 13.93
CA ARG A 319 5.56 20.73 13.29
C ARG A 319 4.32 20.11 12.64
N ALA A 320 4.47 18.98 11.95
CA ALA A 320 3.35 18.26 11.35
C ALA A 320 2.41 17.64 12.39
N MET A 321 2.94 17.14 13.51
CA MET A 321 2.14 16.64 14.62
C MET A 321 1.42 17.77 15.39
N ARG A 322 1.86 19.03 15.22
CA ARG A 322 1.35 20.23 15.89
C ARG A 322 1.29 20.11 17.42
N SER A 323 2.02 19.16 18.00
CA SER A 323 1.99 18.87 19.43
C SER A 323 3.21 18.04 19.86
N THR A 324 4.01 18.59 20.77
CA THR A 324 5.12 17.88 21.43
C THR A 324 4.60 16.78 22.35
N GLU A 325 3.46 16.99 23.02
CA GLU A 325 2.83 15.98 23.88
C GLU A 325 2.46 14.70 23.11
N VAL A 326 1.99 14.85 21.88
CA VAL A 326 1.68 13.71 21.02
C VAL A 326 2.95 12.94 20.65
N ALA A 327 4.04 13.66 20.36
CA ALA A 327 5.34 13.06 20.06
C ALA A 327 5.89 12.24 21.24
N GLU A 328 5.89 12.84 22.45
CA GLU A 328 6.33 12.17 23.68
C GLU A 328 5.44 10.98 24.03
N GLY A 329 4.13 11.11 23.82
CA GLY A 329 3.18 10.02 23.96
C GLY A 329 3.52 8.84 23.04
N ILE A 330 3.85 9.11 21.78
CA ILE A 330 4.24 8.08 20.80
C ILE A 330 5.57 7.44 21.18
N GLU A 331 6.56 8.23 21.59
CA GLU A 331 7.86 7.74 22.08
C GLU A 331 7.66 6.78 23.26
N SER A 332 6.86 7.19 24.25
CA SER A 332 6.51 6.36 25.41
C SER A 332 5.75 5.07 25.02
N ALA A 333 4.76 5.18 24.13
CA ALA A 333 4.01 4.03 23.66
C ALA A 333 4.89 3.04 22.87
N LEU A 334 5.78 3.55 22.01
CA LEU A 334 6.73 2.72 21.26
C LEU A 334 7.74 2.03 22.18
N GLN A 335 8.21 2.70 23.24
CA GLN A 335 9.08 2.06 24.23
C GLN A 335 8.36 0.90 24.93
N LYS A 336 7.13 1.11 25.41
CA LYS A 336 6.31 0.05 26.02
C LYS A 336 6.06 -1.12 25.08
N VAL A 337 5.83 -0.82 23.80
CA VAL A 337 5.67 -1.81 22.73
C VAL A 337 6.98 -2.60 22.54
N SER A 338 8.12 -1.90 22.50
CA SER A 338 9.45 -2.50 22.38
C SER A 338 9.73 -3.45 23.53
N ASP A 339 9.54 -3.01 24.77
CA ASP A 339 9.80 -3.82 25.96
C ASP A 339 8.88 -5.05 26.00
N ALA A 340 7.61 -4.89 25.60
CA ALA A 340 6.66 -6.00 25.52
C ALA A 340 7.08 -7.02 24.44
N ALA A 341 7.54 -6.54 23.29
CA ALA A 341 8.04 -7.37 22.21
C ALA A 341 9.31 -8.14 22.62
N GLU A 342 10.25 -7.49 23.32
CA GLU A 342 11.47 -8.13 23.83
C GLU A 342 11.16 -9.24 24.82
N ARG A 343 10.30 -8.97 25.82
CA ARG A 343 9.84 -10.00 26.77
C ARG A 343 9.18 -11.18 26.05
N ALA A 344 8.38 -10.91 25.01
CA ALA A 344 7.74 -11.95 24.22
C ALA A 344 8.77 -12.84 23.48
N LEU A 345 9.79 -12.22 22.87
CA LEU A 345 10.87 -12.92 22.16
C LEU A 345 11.77 -13.73 23.10
N GLU A 346 12.21 -13.14 24.21
CA GLU A 346 13.06 -13.80 25.21
C GLU A 346 12.36 -15.03 25.79
N CYS A 347 11.10 -14.88 26.17
CA CYS A 347 10.35 -16.00 26.69
C CYS A 347 10.13 -17.11 25.65
N GLN A 348 10.00 -16.78 24.36
CA GLN A 348 9.90 -17.78 23.30
C GLN A 348 11.23 -18.53 23.11
N TRP A 349 12.35 -17.83 23.24
CA TRP A 349 13.67 -18.43 23.18
C TRP A 349 13.88 -19.43 24.32
N LEU A 350 13.53 -19.05 25.56
CA LEU A 350 13.57 -19.94 26.72
C LEU A 350 12.72 -21.21 26.50
N GLN A 351 11.52 -21.06 25.96
CA GLN A 351 10.63 -22.19 25.69
C GLN A 351 11.19 -23.14 24.63
N ARG A 352 11.81 -22.62 23.55
CA ARG A 352 12.47 -23.48 22.55
C ARG A 352 13.63 -24.25 23.17
N ARG A 353 14.37 -23.63 24.09
CA ARG A 353 15.45 -24.28 24.82
C ARG A 353 14.94 -25.41 25.72
N GLU A 354 13.83 -25.19 26.44
CA GLU A 354 13.17 -26.23 27.24
C GLU A 354 12.64 -27.39 26.37
N GLN A 355 12.02 -27.07 25.23
CA GLN A 355 11.52 -28.07 24.28
C GLN A 355 12.66 -28.93 23.72
N GLN A 356 13.77 -28.31 23.31
CA GLN A 356 14.96 -29.04 22.85
C GLN A 356 15.56 -29.92 23.94
N GLN A 357 15.54 -29.49 25.20
CA GLN A 357 15.99 -30.33 26.33
C GLN A 357 15.07 -31.52 26.57
N GLN A 358 13.74 -31.34 26.49
CA GLN A 358 12.78 -32.43 26.62
C GLN A 358 12.83 -33.43 25.46
N GLU A 359 12.97 -32.93 24.22
CA GLU A 359 13.14 -33.78 23.04
C GLU A 359 14.44 -34.58 23.11
N GLY A 360 15.53 -34.00 23.63
CA GLY A 360 16.78 -34.71 23.87
C GLY A 360 16.61 -35.88 24.86
N GLN A 361 15.85 -35.69 25.95
CA GLN A 361 15.56 -36.77 26.90
C GLN A 361 14.60 -37.83 26.33
N GLN A 362 13.60 -37.44 25.53
CA GLN A 362 12.69 -38.40 24.89
C GLN A 362 13.34 -39.19 23.75
N GLN A 363 14.29 -38.61 23.00
CA GLN A 363 15.00 -39.35 21.95
C GLN A 363 15.88 -40.46 22.52
N GLN A 364 16.50 -40.26 23.70
CA GLN A 364 17.20 -41.35 24.40
C GLN A 364 16.26 -42.48 24.82
N GLY A 365 15.03 -42.17 25.24
CA GLY A 365 14.01 -43.19 25.51
C GLY A 365 13.48 -43.90 24.25
N ARG A 366 13.30 -43.18 23.14
CA ARG A 366 12.76 -43.73 21.88
C ARG A 366 13.78 -44.54 21.07
N GLN A 367 15.09 -44.31 21.23
CA GLN A 367 16.10 -45.16 20.58
C GLN A 367 16.07 -46.60 21.09
N GLN A 368 15.62 -46.86 22.33
CA GLN A 368 15.42 -48.23 22.82
C GLN A 368 14.13 -48.90 22.31
N GLN A 369 13.13 -48.13 21.85
CA GLN A 369 11.87 -48.69 21.32
C GLN A 369 11.77 -48.76 19.79
N ARG A 370 12.70 -48.16 19.05
CA ARG A 370 12.64 -48.11 17.58
C ARG A 370 13.08 -49.38 16.84
N GLN A 371 13.38 -50.48 17.55
CA GLN A 371 13.65 -51.78 16.90
C GLN A 371 12.40 -52.53 16.41
N GLN A 372 11.16 -52.02 16.57
CA GLN A 372 9.97 -52.79 16.17
C GLN A 372 8.91 -52.11 15.31
N GLN A 373 9.01 -50.83 14.92
CA GLN A 373 7.93 -50.22 14.11
C GLN A 373 8.44 -49.31 12.99
N GLN A 374 8.23 -49.78 11.75
CA GLN A 374 8.26 -49.00 10.52
C GLN A 374 7.03 -48.10 10.44
N PRO A 375 7.17 -46.79 10.17
CA PRO A 375 6.06 -45.95 9.77
C PRO A 375 6.01 -45.81 8.24
N THR A 376 4.88 -46.22 7.67
CA THR A 376 4.45 -45.94 6.30
C THR A 376 4.00 -44.46 6.23
N ALA A 377 4.69 -43.65 5.43
CA ALA A 377 4.35 -42.25 5.21
C ALA A 377 3.41 -42.12 4.00
N ALA A 378 2.17 -41.68 4.24
CA ALA A 378 1.26 -41.23 3.19
C ALA A 378 1.00 -39.73 3.34
N ALA A 379 1.19 -39.02 2.23
CA ALA A 379 1.06 -37.60 2.08
C ALA A 379 -0.39 -37.13 2.31
N VAL A 380 -0.55 -36.07 3.10
CA VAL A 380 -1.74 -35.22 3.09
C VAL A 380 -1.25 -33.77 3.15
N GLN A 381 -1.18 -33.13 2.00
CA GLN A 381 -1.11 -31.68 1.87
C GLN A 381 -2.00 -31.25 0.72
N ALA A 382 -2.58 -30.05 0.89
CA ALA A 382 -3.48 -29.35 -0.01
C ALA A 382 -4.95 -29.76 0.10
N GLU A 383 -5.64 -29.24 1.13
CA GLU A 383 -6.92 -28.53 0.99
C GLU A 383 -7.12 -27.67 2.25
N ASP A 384 -6.71 -26.40 2.22
CA ASP A 384 -7.07 -25.44 3.28
C ASP A 384 -7.03 -24.01 2.71
N GLU A 385 -8.02 -23.68 1.85
CA GLU A 385 -8.08 -22.39 1.16
C GLU A 385 -9.29 -21.50 1.54
N LEU A 386 -10.16 -21.92 2.46
CA LEU A 386 -11.31 -21.09 2.89
C LEU A 386 -11.51 -20.96 4.40
N VAL A 387 -10.59 -21.49 5.22
CA VAL A 387 -10.81 -21.54 6.67
C VAL A 387 -10.21 -20.29 7.34
N CYS A 388 -11.08 -19.52 8.00
CA CYS A 388 -10.82 -18.58 9.12
C CYS A 388 -11.13 -17.07 8.93
N ILE A 389 -12.28 -16.67 8.37
CA ILE A 389 -12.77 -15.27 8.56
C ILE A 389 -14.18 -15.18 9.16
N GLY A 390 -14.91 -16.29 9.24
CA GLY A 390 -16.00 -16.46 10.20
C GLY A 390 -15.51 -16.84 11.60
N ARG A 391 -14.36 -16.33 12.07
CA ARG A 391 -13.79 -16.78 13.36
C ARG A 391 -14.62 -16.26 14.54
N SER A 392 -15.51 -17.17 14.94
CA SER A 392 -15.85 -17.56 16.30
C SER A 392 -16.41 -16.47 17.19
N GLN A 393 -17.73 -16.27 17.08
CA GLN A 393 -18.59 -15.93 18.22
C GLN A 393 -18.57 -17.07 19.26
N ALA A 394 -17.39 -17.53 19.68
CA ALA A 394 -17.15 -18.68 20.52
C ALA A 394 -16.09 -18.39 21.59
N CYS A 395 -16.08 -19.17 22.67
CA CYS A 395 -15.08 -19.09 23.71
C CYS A 395 -13.73 -19.63 23.24
N ALA A 396 -12.64 -18.87 23.44
CA ALA A 396 -11.29 -19.25 23.05
C ALA A 396 -10.73 -20.52 23.72
N VAL A 397 -11.37 -21.00 24.81
CA VAL A 397 -10.92 -22.18 25.57
C VAL A 397 -11.81 -23.40 25.32
N CYS A 398 -13.12 -23.25 25.49
CA CYS A 398 -14.06 -24.38 25.40
C CYS A 398 -14.89 -24.39 24.12
N SER A 399 -14.68 -23.45 23.19
CA SER A 399 -15.36 -23.33 21.91
C SER A 399 -16.88 -23.13 21.97
N LYS A 400 -17.48 -22.94 23.16
CA LYS A 400 -18.92 -22.63 23.31
C LYS A 400 -19.27 -21.30 22.64
N THR A 401 -20.38 -21.26 21.92
CA THR A 401 -20.90 -20.11 21.19
C THR A 401 -22.11 -19.48 21.87
N CYS A 402 -22.56 -18.32 21.37
CA CYS A 402 -23.85 -17.76 21.80
C CYS A 402 -25.04 -18.68 21.48
N ALA A 403 -24.95 -19.49 20.41
CA ALA A 403 -25.98 -20.48 20.07
C ALA A 403 -26.06 -21.62 21.12
N ASP A 404 -24.96 -21.88 21.83
CA ASP A 404 -24.92 -22.81 22.97
C ASP A 404 -25.40 -22.16 24.28
N GLY A 405 -26.02 -20.98 24.22
CA GLY A 405 -26.47 -20.20 25.39
C GLY A 405 -25.34 -19.55 26.18
N ALA A 406 -24.10 -19.54 25.68
CA ALA A 406 -22.98 -18.96 26.40
C ALA A 406 -22.96 -17.43 26.27
N THR A 407 -22.95 -16.72 27.40
CA THR A 407 -22.66 -15.28 27.41
C THR A 407 -21.16 -15.05 27.23
N LEU A 408 -20.76 -14.65 26.03
CA LEU A 408 -19.37 -14.41 25.70
C LEU A 408 -18.93 -12.99 26.09
N ARG A 409 -17.87 -12.91 26.91
CA ARG A 409 -17.25 -11.65 27.34
C ARG A 409 -15.89 -11.50 26.67
N GLY A 410 -15.58 -10.31 26.19
CA GLY A 410 -14.24 -10.02 25.67
C GLY A 410 -13.18 -10.06 26.76
N CYS A 411 -11.96 -10.45 26.41
CA CYS A 411 -10.78 -10.10 27.23
C CYS A 411 -10.74 -8.60 27.54
N ARG A 412 -10.66 -8.21 28.82
CA ARG A 412 -10.63 -6.81 29.24
C ARG A 412 -9.48 -6.00 28.64
N GLY A 413 -8.34 -6.66 28.36
CA GLY A 413 -7.16 -5.96 27.86
C GLY A 413 -7.07 -5.84 26.34
N CYS A 414 -7.52 -6.85 25.60
CA CYS A 414 -7.22 -6.95 24.17
C CYS A 414 -8.41 -7.35 23.28
N SER A 415 -9.62 -7.50 23.81
CA SER A 415 -10.75 -8.00 23.01
C SER A 415 -11.17 -7.09 21.86
N HIS A 416 -10.98 -5.79 21.99
CA HIS A 416 -11.27 -4.83 20.93
C HIS A 416 -10.35 -4.97 19.72
N LEU A 417 -9.13 -5.50 19.92
CA LEU A 417 -8.14 -5.70 18.85
C LEU A 417 -8.10 -7.15 18.35
N THR A 418 -8.18 -8.10 19.28
CA THR A 418 -7.96 -9.54 19.00
C THR A 418 -9.26 -10.31 18.78
N GLY A 419 -10.41 -9.72 19.14
CA GLY A 419 -11.70 -10.41 19.11
C GLY A 419 -11.85 -11.56 20.12
N VAL A 420 -10.85 -11.80 20.99
CA VAL A 420 -10.85 -12.93 21.93
C VAL A 420 -11.96 -12.81 22.97
N ARG A 421 -12.78 -13.88 23.08
CA ARG A 421 -13.91 -13.96 24.01
C ARG A 421 -13.88 -15.21 24.88
N TYR A 422 -14.50 -15.12 26.05
CA TYR A 422 -14.59 -16.17 27.06
C TYR A 422 -16.03 -16.33 27.55
N CYS A 423 -16.48 -17.57 27.79
CA CYS A 423 -17.79 -17.83 28.40
C CYS A 423 -17.78 -17.71 29.92
N SER A 424 -16.60 -17.68 30.56
CA SER A 424 -16.44 -17.62 32.02
C SER A 424 -15.08 -17.05 32.41
N GLN A 425 -14.97 -16.59 33.66
CA GLN A 425 -13.71 -16.15 34.25
C GLN A 425 -12.68 -17.28 34.32
N ALA A 426 -13.11 -18.51 34.64
CA ALA A 426 -12.26 -19.69 34.64
C ALA A 426 -11.66 -19.98 33.25
N CYS A 427 -12.45 -19.81 32.18
CA CYS A 427 -11.91 -19.90 30.82
C CYS A 427 -10.90 -18.79 30.51
N CYS A 428 -11.13 -17.56 31.00
CA CYS A 428 -10.16 -16.48 30.84
C CYS A 428 -8.83 -16.80 31.56
N GLU A 429 -8.88 -17.22 32.82
CA GLU A 429 -7.71 -17.58 33.63
C GLU A 429 -6.97 -18.79 33.05
N ALA A 430 -7.69 -19.82 32.61
CA ALA A 430 -7.11 -20.96 31.93
C ALA A 430 -6.43 -20.57 30.62
N HIS A 431 -7.03 -19.65 29.84
CA HIS A 431 -6.40 -19.14 28.62
C HIS A 431 -5.14 -18.34 28.91
N TRP A 432 -5.20 -17.47 29.94
CA TRP A 432 -4.07 -16.70 30.42
C TRP A 432 -2.92 -17.58 30.90
N ALA A 433 -3.21 -18.63 31.68
CA ALA A 433 -2.20 -19.53 32.24
C ALA A 433 -1.65 -20.52 31.21
N LYS A 434 -2.52 -21.17 30.42
CA LYS A 434 -2.11 -22.30 29.55
C LYS A 434 -1.69 -21.88 28.15
N ARG A 435 -2.28 -20.83 27.57
CA ARG A 435 -2.11 -20.46 26.16
C ARG A 435 -1.38 -19.15 25.94
N ARG A 436 -0.62 -18.68 26.93
CA ARG A 436 0.31 -17.54 26.78
C ARG A 436 -0.38 -16.24 26.34
N HIS A 437 -1.70 -16.16 26.49
CA HIS A 437 -2.50 -15.00 26.09
C HIS A 437 -2.10 -13.73 26.86
N ARG A 438 -1.52 -13.87 28.06
CA ARG A 438 -1.01 -12.72 28.84
C ARG A 438 -0.04 -11.86 28.04
N ARG A 439 0.96 -12.45 27.39
CA ARG A 439 2.00 -11.69 26.66
C ARG A 439 1.41 -10.89 25.52
N LEU A 440 0.52 -11.54 24.79
CA LEU A 440 -0.08 -10.87 23.68
C LEU A 440 -1.17 -9.87 24.11
N CYS A 441 -1.80 -10.07 25.27
CA CYS A 441 -2.65 -9.07 25.90
C CYS A 441 -1.83 -7.85 26.32
N GLU A 442 -0.64 -8.02 26.88
CA GLU A 442 0.31 -6.93 27.19
C GLU A 442 0.73 -6.20 25.90
N MET A 443 1.11 -6.93 24.84
CA MET A 443 1.43 -6.32 23.54
C MET A 443 0.25 -5.56 22.95
N ALA A 444 -0.96 -6.14 22.96
CA ALA A 444 -2.17 -5.50 22.45
C ALA A 444 -2.52 -4.24 23.24
N GLN A 445 -2.31 -4.23 24.56
CA GLN A 445 -2.48 -3.03 25.38
C GLN A 445 -1.48 -1.94 24.99
N SER A 446 -0.19 -2.27 24.90
CA SER A 446 0.85 -1.33 24.45
C SER A 446 0.57 -0.79 23.05
N CYS A 447 0.14 -1.65 22.12
CA CYS A 447 -0.25 -1.25 20.78
C CYS A 447 -1.53 -0.41 20.78
N SER A 448 -2.47 -0.64 21.70
CA SER A 448 -3.70 0.16 21.77
C SER A 448 -3.44 1.61 22.14
N ASP A 449 -2.43 1.88 22.97
CA ASP A 449 -1.98 3.25 23.28
C ASP A 449 -1.38 3.90 22.04
N LEU A 450 -0.49 3.20 21.34
CA LEU A 450 0.13 3.66 20.09
C LEU A 450 -0.93 3.97 19.02
N LEU A 451 -1.89 3.08 18.80
CA LEU A 451 -2.96 3.25 17.82
C LEU A 451 -3.86 4.44 18.14
N ARG A 452 -4.15 4.70 19.43
CA ARG A 452 -4.90 5.88 19.87
C ARG A 452 -4.16 7.17 19.54
N LEU A 453 -2.84 7.19 19.75
CA LEU A 453 -2.01 8.35 19.43
C LEU A 453 -1.93 8.58 17.91
N ILE A 454 -1.71 7.53 17.12
CA ILE A 454 -1.72 7.61 15.65
C ILE A 454 -3.06 8.15 15.14
N HIS A 455 -4.17 7.71 15.73
CA HIS A 455 -5.49 8.22 15.37
C HIS A 455 -5.64 9.70 15.72
N ARG A 456 -5.21 10.12 16.92
CA ARG A 456 -5.22 11.52 17.34
C ARG A 456 -4.41 12.41 16.41
N MET A 457 -3.22 11.97 16.00
CA MET A 457 -2.38 12.73 15.05
C MET A 457 -3.11 12.98 13.72
N ARG A 458 -3.80 11.96 13.19
CA ARG A 458 -4.56 12.08 11.94
C ARG A 458 -5.71 13.06 12.06
N SER A 459 -6.44 13.03 13.17
CA SER A 459 -7.53 13.99 13.40
C SER A 459 -7.01 15.42 13.37
N ILE A 460 -5.85 15.68 13.99
CA ILE A 460 -5.21 17.00 13.99
C ILE A 460 -4.81 17.43 12.57
N GLN A 461 -4.32 16.52 11.72
CA GLN A 461 -4.00 16.84 10.32
C GLN A 461 -5.24 17.24 9.52
N VAL A 462 -6.31 16.44 9.61
CA VAL A 462 -7.57 16.70 8.88
C VAL A 462 -8.22 18.01 9.32
N GLU A 463 -8.15 18.34 10.61
CA GLU A 463 -8.62 19.64 11.11
C GLU A 463 -7.75 20.79 10.58
N GLY A 464 -6.44 20.57 10.50
CA GLY A 464 -5.49 21.55 9.98
C GLY A 464 -5.66 21.88 8.51
N GLU A 465 -6.03 20.90 7.68
CA GLU A 465 -6.30 21.06 6.24
C GLU A 465 -7.62 21.80 5.98
N LYS A 466 -8.57 21.81 6.92
CA LYS A 466 -9.84 22.53 6.77
C LYS A 466 -9.75 24.02 7.10
N THR A 467 -8.74 24.41 7.86
CA THR A 467 -8.59 25.77 8.41
C THR A 467 -7.60 26.65 7.67
N GLY A 468 -6.79 26.07 6.77
CA GLY A 468 -5.84 26.80 5.92
C GLY A 468 -6.31 26.74 4.48
#